data_AF-A0A1Q9JJN1-F1
#
_entry.id   AF-A0A1Q9JJN1-F1
#
_cell.length_a   1.000
_cell.length_b   1.000
_cell.length_c   1.000
_cell.angle_alpha   90.00
_cell.angle_beta   90.00
_cell.angle_gamma   90.00
#
_symmetry.space_group_name_H-M   'P 1'
#
loop_
_entity.id
_entity.type
_entity.pdbx_description
1 polymer ?
#
loop_
_entity_poly.entity_id
_entity_poly.type
_entity_poly.pdbx_seq_one_letter_code
_entity_poly.pdbx_strand_id
1 'polypeptide(L)'
;MNILKKAGSILLIFVMAAAFMPFASTFAAGNNTTSEVHAASAAVKVKPVTAKSGGYRVKVSQKKVNYKDGTVTFYGYKTLKKKKIRKVSVTAYMYAGKSVMQKKTKTVRLSGLRASKNKVNFKFPAFGKYTVKVRYYGNGKSPRKTLTLKKVGVVAEEYNIAALNGTFGPLLFTMNLWNDGVLTSKTTGRPIPTVVALSRADAYNWSKLPKNVYSNPLSKTPKSYSFTTKVLRMQAYVKDLHSMNKNSRFHVYLADNCIKRVFDLMYANKIKDDHFDLTLLSDGTASYSFFNKVYNAKDSDPYDALKSMKAEWRTTKNAFLYGHGLNTNALDYSIGGKNLCMSKYTYAAVASQPNYKWWVTRTNGTFQSTDAAFLKEATDRMTLVGINSMLTDIQKKGDSAVKEFKALYHFSDTMFADAAKAKKKVMVLMGSRVNSEPNFEEFSKYVMKEYGSGYMYYYKGHPATPTKLYPEKQAQLDKLGIRDVESSIAAELILFFYPDVYVSGMSNSTLNGSYTAGHTCAYLGTRLANKDKIIRGELFREFFTKITGDYEDSIKVLCKDDPSLEHSYLVEYNTKDGDHIAIYDSKANTLTKYIKKGDSYEKE
;
A
#
# COMPACT_ATOMS: atom_id res chain seq x y z
N MET A 1 -40.16 -36.78 -39.26
CA MET A 1 -41.13 -37.35 -40.20
C MET A 1 -41.99 -38.33 -39.39
N ASN A 2 -43.31 -38.05 -39.28
CA ASN A 2 -44.37 -38.81 -38.60
C ASN A 2 -44.31 -38.98 -37.06
N ILE A 3 -45.39 -39.01 -36.27
CA ILE A 3 -46.73 -38.38 -36.19
C ILE A 3 -47.36 -38.97 -34.90
N LEU A 4 -47.91 -38.12 -34.00
CA LEU A 4 -49.08 -38.27 -33.07
C LEU A 4 -49.25 -39.56 -32.19
N LYS A 5 -49.78 -39.57 -30.94
CA LYS A 5 -51.00 -38.97 -30.30
C LYS A 5 -50.92 -39.29 -28.77
N LYS A 6 -51.19 -38.35 -27.83
CA LYS A 6 -52.43 -38.17 -26.99
C LYS A 6 -52.93 -39.43 -26.23
N ALA A 7 -53.47 -39.42 -25.00
CA ALA A 7 -53.76 -38.43 -23.93
C ALA A 7 -54.48 -39.15 -22.75
N GLY A 8 -54.49 -38.54 -21.54
CA GLY A 8 -55.52 -38.71 -20.46
C GLY A 8 -55.27 -39.84 -19.43
N SER A 9 -55.67 -39.79 -18.15
CA SER A 9 -56.36 -38.82 -17.27
C SER A 9 -56.38 -39.38 -15.83
N ILE A 10 -56.27 -38.49 -14.81
CA ILE A 10 -56.93 -38.48 -13.46
C ILE A 10 -56.71 -39.65 -12.46
N LEU A 11 -56.20 -39.34 -11.24
CA LEU A 11 -56.76 -39.61 -9.86
C LEU A 11 -55.71 -39.25 -8.77
N LEU A 12 -55.87 -38.18 -7.97
CA LEU A 12 -56.38 -38.06 -6.59
C LEU A 12 -55.50 -38.62 -5.42
N ILE A 13 -55.31 -37.75 -4.42
CA ILE A 13 -55.17 -37.97 -2.96
C ILE A 13 -53.77 -37.95 -2.30
N PHE A 14 -53.70 -37.04 -1.32
CA PHE A 14 -52.77 -36.84 -0.19
C PHE A 14 -52.36 -38.12 0.57
N VAL A 15 -51.18 -38.12 1.20
CA VAL A 15 -50.98 -38.24 2.68
C VAL A 15 -49.48 -38.32 3.00
N MET A 16 -49.07 -37.60 4.05
CA MET A 16 -47.75 -37.61 4.67
C MET A 16 -47.31 -39.00 5.13
N ALA A 17 -46.01 -39.28 5.05
CA ALA A 17 -45.30 -39.95 6.14
C ALA A 17 -43.78 -39.73 5.99
N ALA A 18 -43.20 -39.08 7.00
CA ALA A 18 -41.78 -39.16 7.29
C ALA A 18 -41.43 -40.58 7.73
N ALA A 19 -40.25 -41.07 7.38
CA ALA A 19 -39.17 -41.40 8.33
C ALA A 19 -38.17 -42.42 7.76
N PHE A 20 -36.89 -42.24 8.13
CA PHE A 20 -35.75 -43.18 8.08
C PHE A 20 -35.31 -43.64 6.66
N MET A 21 -34.05 -43.68 6.26
CA MET A 21 -32.81 -43.97 6.99
C MET A 21 -31.57 -43.64 6.07
N PRO A 22 -30.34 -44.10 6.38
CA PRO A 22 -29.11 -43.32 6.40
C PRO A 22 -28.37 -43.22 5.05
N PHE A 23 -27.41 -42.31 4.91
CA PHE A 23 -26.34 -42.47 3.93
C PHE A 23 -24.98 -42.13 4.50
N ALA A 24 -24.13 -43.16 4.51
CA ALA A 24 -22.70 -43.04 4.56
C ALA A 24 -22.16 -42.53 3.22
N SER A 25 -21.09 -41.74 3.31
CA SER A 25 -20.02 -41.53 2.31
C SER A 25 -20.39 -41.06 0.90
N THR A 26 -19.87 -39.90 0.51
CA THR A 26 -19.02 -39.77 -0.70
C THR A 26 -18.37 -38.39 -0.76
N PHE A 27 -17.05 -38.39 -0.94
CA PHE A 27 -16.29 -37.24 -1.39
C PHE A 27 -16.84 -36.78 -2.75
N ALA A 28 -17.27 -35.53 -2.85
CA ALA A 28 -17.50 -34.86 -4.12
C ALA A 28 -16.93 -33.45 -4.04
N ALA A 29 -15.95 -33.18 -4.90
CA ALA A 29 -15.46 -31.85 -5.19
C ALA A 29 -16.62 -30.99 -5.71
N GLY A 30 -17.10 -30.07 -4.88
CA GLY A 30 -18.20 -29.16 -5.20
C GLY A 30 -17.71 -27.72 -5.18
N ASN A 31 -17.73 -27.08 -6.35
CA ASN A 31 -17.65 -25.62 -6.49
C ASN A 31 -18.67 -24.95 -5.56
N ASN A 32 -18.21 -24.45 -4.42
CA ASN A 32 -19.02 -23.58 -3.56
C ASN A 32 -19.07 -22.18 -4.17
N THR A 33 -19.94 -22.00 -5.17
CA THR A 33 -20.65 -20.73 -5.31
C THR A 33 -21.67 -20.65 -4.18
N THR A 34 -21.21 -20.24 -2.99
CA THR A 34 -22.11 -19.70 -1.98
C THR A 34 -22.59 -18.36 -2.50
N SER A 35 -23.76 -18.37 -3.14
CA SER A 35 -24.61 -17.20 -3.22
C SER A 35 -24.99 -16.81 -1.79
N GLU A 36 -24.17 -15.98 -1.15
CA GLU A 36 -24.55 -15.28 0.06
C GLU A 36 -25.80 -14.47 -0.24
N VAL A 37 -26.94 -14.91 0.28
CA VAL A 37 -28.12 -14.07 0.43
C VAL A 37 -27.78 -13.03 1.47
N HIS A 38 -27.09 -11.97 1.05
CA HIS A 38 -26.97 -10.76 1.84
C HIS A 38 -28.38 -10.21 2.05
N ALA A 39 -28.87 -10.28 3.29
CA ALA A 39 -30.01 -9.49 3.72
C ALA A 39 -29.83 -8.06 3.19
N ALA A 40 -30.81 -7.54 2.46
CA ALA A 40 -30.70 -6.28 1.74
C ALA A 40 -30.28 -5.16 2.72
N SER A 41 -29.00 -4.79 2.71
CA SER A 41 -28.50 -3.70 3.55
C SER A 41 -29.28 -2.43 3.22
N ALA A 42 -29.72 -1.71 4.25
CA ALA A 42 -30.56 -0.53 4.05
C ALA A 42 -29.85 0.49 3.14
N ALA A 43 -30.48 0.89 2.03
CA ALA A 43 -29.85 1.74 1.03
C ALA A 43 -29.28 3.05 1.60
N VAL A 44 -28.11 3.46 1.10
CA VAL A 44 -27.49 4.74 1.44
C VAL A 44 -28.34 5.89 0.86
N LYS A 45 -28.84 6.77 1.73
CA LYS A 45 -29.73 7.89 1.35
C LYS A 45 -29.05 9.25 1.51
N VAL A 46 -29.34 10.15 0.57
CA VAL A 46 -28.99 11.58 0.69
C VAL A 46 -29.94 12.25 1.69
N LYS A 47 -29.39 12.93 2.70
CA LYS A 47 -30.17 13.75 3.64
C LYS A 47 -30.04 15.24 3.29
N PRO A 48 -31.07 15.89 2.73
CA PRO A 48 -31.04 17.33 2.48
C PRO A 48 -31.04 18.12 3.79
N VAL A 49 -30.29 19.22 3.84
CA VAL A 49 -30.24 20.12 5.00
C VAL A 49 -30.87 21.45 4.61
N THR A 50 -31.79 21.96 5.44
CA THR A 50 -32.48 23.24 5.21
C THR A 50 -32.16 24.20 6.35
N ALA A 51 -31.95 25.48 6.01
CA ALA A 51 -31.92 26.57 6.99
C ALA A 51 -32.94 27.65 6.61
N LYS A 52 -33.64 28.19 7.61
CA LYS A 52 -34.54 29.34 7.46
C LYS A 52 -34.26 30.37 8.57
N SER A 53 -34.29 31.65 8.24
CA SER A 53 -34.27 32.74 9.24
C SER A 53 -34.67 34.05 8.57
N GLY A 54 -35.56 34.85 9.18
CA GLY A 54 -35.88 36.22 8.73
C GLY A 54 -36.40 36.33 7.28
N GLY A 55 -37.16 35.34 6.80
CA GLY A 55 -37.67 35.27 5.42
C GLY A 55 -36.66 34.77 4.38
N TYR A 56 -35.45 34.39 4.79
CA TYR A 56 -34.48 33.69 3.95
C TYR A 56 -34.61 32.19 4.17
N ARG A 57 -34.66 31.39 3.10
CA ARG A 57 -34.69 29.93 3.17
C ARG A 57 -33.83 29.33 2.06
N VAL A 58 -33.02 28.35 2.44
CA VAL A 58 -32.14 27.61 1.52
C VAL A 58 -32.07 26.14 1.91
N LYS A 59 -32.02 25.27 0.91
CA LYS A 59 -31.82 23.82 1.06
C LYS A 59 -30.56 23.40 0.31
N VAL A 60 -29.73 22.58 0.92
CA VAL A 60 -28.54 22.00 0.30
C VAL A 60 -28.67 20.48 0.33
N SER A 61 -28.42 19.83 -0.80
CA SER A 61 -28.41 18.38 -0.90
C SER A 61 -27.38 17.90 -1.91
N GLN A 62 -26.85 16.70 -1.71
CA GLN A 62 -26.18 15.97 -2.78
C GLN A 62 -27.20 15.60 -3.86
N LYS A 63 -26.78 15.51 -5.13
CA LYS A 63 -27.67 15.13 -6.24
C LYS A 63 -27.84 13.63 -6.33
N LYS A 64 -26.73 12.89 -6.26
CA LYS A 64 -26.66 11.44 -6.42
C LYS A 64 -25.59 10.88 -5.49
N VAL A 65 -25.91 9.80 -4.79
CA VAL A 65 -24.99 9.04 -3.95
C VAL A 65 -23.82 8.55 -4.82
N ASN A 66 -22.59 8.54 -4.28
CA ASN A 66 -21.31 8.27 -4.98
C ASN A 66 -20.80 9.43 -5.86
N TYR A 67 -21.48 10.58 -5.92
CA TYR A 67 -21.03 11.74 -6.71
C TYR A 67 -20.91 13.00 -5.86
N LYS A 68 -19.89 13.82 -6.13
CA LYS A 68 -19.65 15.07 -5.38
C LYS A 68 -20.57 16.22 -5.77
N ASP A 69 -21.43 16.01 -6.75
CA ASP A 69 -22.36 17.01 -7.26
C ASP A 69 -23.52 17.23 -6.29
N GLY A 70 -23.74 18.49 -5.94
CA GLY A 70 -24.83 18.93 -5.10
C GLY A 70 -25.69 20.01 -5.75
N THR A 71 -26.80 20.30 -5.08
CA THR A 71 -27.75 21.34 -5.44
C THR A 71 -27.99 22.24 -4.24
N VAL A 72 -27.96 23.54 -4.48
CA VAL A 72 -28.40 24.56 -3.53
C VAL A 72 -29.71 25.14 -4.05
N THR A 73 -30.81 24.92 -3.34
CA THR A 73 -32.14 25.42 -3.71
C THR A 73 -32.47 26.64 -2.86
N PHE A 74 -32.70 27.77 -3.52
CA PHE A 74 -33.12 29.02 -2.89
C PHE A 74 -34.65 29.15 -2.94
N TYR A 75 -35.23 29.73 -1.91
CA TYR A 75 -36.68 29.94 -1.82
C TYR A 75 -37.00 31.41 -1.64
N GLY A 76 -38.22 31.81 -2.02
CA GLY A 76 -38.72 33.17 -1.79
C GLY A 76 -38.06 34.24 -2.67
N TYR A 77 -37.91 34.00 -3.98
CA TYR A 77 -37.31 34.96 -4.92
C TYR A 77 -37.91 36.37 -4.80
N LYS A 78 -39.25 36.48 -4.75
CA LYS A 78 -39.95 37.77 -4.56
C LYS A 78 -39.54 38.45 -3.24
N THR A 79 -39.44 37.70 -2.15
CA THR A 79 -38.97 38.18 -0.84
C THR A 79 -37.53 38.66 -0.88
N LEU A 80 -36.65 37.94 -1.58
CA LEU A 80 -35.24 38.35 -1.75
C LEU A 80 -35.13 39.64 -2.56
N LYS A 81 -35.94 39.83 -3.61
CA LYS A 81 -36.02 41.10 -4.36
C LYS A 81 -36.47 42.26 -3.47
N LYS A 82 -37.57 42.07 -2.70
CA LYS A 82 -38.07 43.09 -1.76
C LYS A 82 -37.01 43.51 -0.73
N LYS A 83 -36.21 42.55 -0.25
CA LYS A 83 -35.06 42.79 0.64
C LYS A 83 -33.82 43.37 -0.06
N LYS A 84 -33.95 43.83 -1.31
CA LYS A 84 -32.87 44.42 -2.14
C LYS A 84 -31.63 43.52 -2.26
N ILE A 85 -31.81 42.19 -2.28
CA ILE A 85 -30.72 41.25 -2.54
C ILE A 85 -30.37 41.26 -4.04
N ARG A 86 -29.09 41.24 -4.38
CA ARG A 86 -28.58 41.24 -5.76
C ARG A 86 -27.75 40.01 -6.08
N LYS A 87 -27.05 39.44 -5.10
CA LYS A 87 -26.24 38.22 -5.27
C LYS A 87 -26.26 37.38 -4.01
N VAL A 88 -26.00 36.10 -4.18
CA VAL A 88 -25.82 35.15 -3.09
C VAL A 88 -24.51 34.40 -3.27
N SER A 89 -23.81 34.17 -2.17
CA SER A 89 -22.57 33.40 -2.15
C SER A 89 -22.76 32.17 -1.27
N VAL A 90 -22.50 31.00 -1.84
CA VAL A 90 -22.49 29.72 -1.13
C VAL A 90 -21.04 29.34 -0.91
N THR A 91 -20.65 29.16 0.35
CA THR A 91 -19.34 28.62 0.71
C THR A 91 -19.50 27.35 1.52
N ALA A 92 -18.95 26.24 1.02
CA ALA A 92 -18.83 24.99 1.74
C ALA A 92 -17.46 24.92 2.43
N TYR A 93 -17.46 24.56 3.71
CA TYR A 93 -16.27 24.40 4.55
C TYR A 93 -16.24 23.00 5.15
N MET A 94 -15.11 22.31 5.01
CA MET A 94 -14.79 21.10 5.77
C MET A 94 -13.73 21.44 6.81
N TYR A 95 -13.90 20.92 8.02
CA TYR A 95 -13.07 21.27 9.17
C TYR A 95 -12.37 20.05 9.75
N ALA A 96 -11.15 20.27 10.25
CA ALA A 96 -10.48 19.40 11.22
C ALA A 96 -10.32 20.21 12.51
N GLY A 97 -11.13 19.90 13.53
CA GLY A 97 -11.29 20.78 14.70
C GLY A 97 -11.77 22.17 14.29
N LYS A 98 -11.03 23.22 14.66
CA LYS A 98 -11.33 24.61 14.28
C LYS A 98 -10.74 25.02 12.91
N SER A 99 -9.85 24.21 12.34
CA SER A 99 -9.13 24.54 11.10
C SER A 99 -9.95 24.19 9.85
N VAL A 100 -10.05 25.13 8.91
CA VAL A 100 -10.63 24.87 7.58
C VAL A 100 -9.64 24.06 6.75
N MET A 101 -10.03 22.87 6.32
CA MET A 101 -9.22 21.97 5.48
C MET A 101 -9.64 22.04 4.01
N GLN A 102 -10.94 22.10 3.74
CA GLN A 102 -11.48 22.29 2.39
C GLN A 102 -12.39 23.50 2.36
N LYS A 103 -12.32 24.28 1.27
CA LYS A 103 -13.17 25.44 1.04
C LYS A 103 -13.53 25.54 -0.43
N LYS A 104 -14.82 25.66 -0.73
CA LYS A 104 -15.30 26.00 -2.07
C LYS A 104 -16.35 27.09 -1.98
N THR A 105 -16.21 28.13 -2.80
CA THR A 105 -17.19 29.21 -2.91
C THR A 105 -17.79 29.23 -4.31
N LYS A 106 -19.08 29.49 -4.41
CA LYS A 106 -19.77 29.83 -5.66
C LYS A 106 -20.68 31.02 -5.40
N THR A 107 -20.55 32.06 -6.23
CA THR A 107 -21.43 33.23 -6.19
C THR A 107 -22.32 33.25 -7.41
N VAL A 108 -23.60 33.58 -7.22
CA VAL A 108 -24.57 33.72 -8.30
C VAL A 108 -25.36 35.01 -8.13
N ARG A 109 -25.70 35.66 -9.23
CA ARG A 109 -26.60 36.83 -9.24
C ARG A 109 -28.02 36.37 -8.96
N LEU A 110 -28.78 37.16 -8.19
CA LEU A 110 -30.19 36.87 -7.89
C LEU A 110 -31.03 36.83 -9.17
N SER A 111 -30.69 37.62 -10.19
CA SER A 111 -31.35 37.59 -11.51
C SER A 111 -31.31 36.21 -12.18
N GLY A 112 -30.32 35.39 -11.87
CA GLY A 112 -30.20 34.00 -12.32
C GLY A 112 -31.00 32.98 -11.48
N LEU A 113 -31.65 33.40 -10.39
CA LEU A 113 -32.39 32.57 -9.44
C LEU A 113 -33.91 32.81 -9.49
N ARG A 114 -34.48 33.02 -10.68
CA ARG A 114 -35.93 33.19 -10.88
C ARG A 114 -36.70 31.93 -10.44
N ALA A 115 -38.03 32.03 -10.31
CA ALA A 115 -38.87 30.96 -9.76
C ALA A 115 -38.65 29.58 -10.44
N SER A 116 -38.46 29.54 -11.76
CA SER A 116 -38.17 28.32 -12.53
C SER A 116 -36.69 27.88 -12.51
N LYS A 117 -35.78 28.71 -11.97
CA LYS A 117 -34.32 28.47 -11.93
C LYS A 117 -33.77 28.68 -10.51
N ASN A 118 -34.47 28.20 -9.50
CA ASN A 118 -34.10 28.41 -8.10
C ASN A 118 -33.00 27.46 -7.56
N LYS A 119 -32.43 26.62 -8.42
CA LYS A 119 -31.42 25.62 -8.10
C LYS A 119 -30.06 26.01 -8.66
N VAL A 120 -29.02 25.88 -7.85
CA VAL A 120 -27.62 26.09 -8.25
C VAL A 120 -26.84 24.79 -8.11
N ASN A 121 -26.22 24.37 -9.20
CA ASN A 121 -25.26 23.26 -9.18
C ASN A 121 -24.02 23.66 -8.38
N PHE A 122 -23.63 22.82 -7.43
CA PHE A 122 -22.46 23.04 -6.58
C PHE A 122 -21.66 21.74 -6.46
N LYS A 123 -20.44 21.73 -7.01
CA LYS A 123 -19.53 20.58 -6.91
C LYS A 123 -18.71 20.70 -5.63
N PHE A 124 -18.93 19.78 -4.69
CA PHE A 124 -18.16 19.75 -3.46
C PHE A 124 -16.71 19.27 -3.73
N PRO A 125 -15.72 19.76 -2.98
CA PRO A 125 -14.32 19.41 -3.22
C PRO A 125 -14.04 17.92 -2.94
N ALA A 126 -14.63 17.37 -1.88
CA ALA A 126 -14.48 15.99 -1.42
C ALA A 126 -15.80 15.38 -0.89
N PHE A 127 -15.82 14.07 -0.69
CA PHE A 127 -16.84 13.40 0.11
C PHE A 127 -16.67 13.77 1.60
N GLY A 128 -17.74 13.68 2.38
CA GLY A 128 -17.71 13.95 3.81
C GLY A 128 -18.65 15.05 4.30
N LYS A 129 -18.36 15.53 5.51
CA LYS A 129 -19.22 16.43 6.28
C LYS A 129 -18.82 17.89 6.10
N TYR A 130 -19.79 18.73 5.71
CA TYR A 130 -19.59 20.16 5.49
C TYR A 130 -20.42 21.02 6.43
N THR A 131 -19.89 22.21 6.72
CA THR A 131 -20.69 23.37 7.09
C THR A 131 -20.80 24.29 5.87
N VAL A 132 -22.03 24.59 5.45
CA VAL A 132 -22.28 25.47 4.31
C VAL A 132 -22.79 26.82 4.82
N LYS A 133 -22.10 27.90 4.48
CA LYS A 133 -22.55 29.28 4.74
C LYS A 133 -23.11 29.88 3.47
N VAL A 134 -24.34 30.36 3.54
CA VAL A 134 -25.03 31.04 2.45
C VAL A 134 -25.20 32.51 2.82
N ARG A 135 -24.50 33.39 2.10
CA ARG A 135 -24.45 34.82 2.35
C ARG A 135 -25.24 35.58 1.29
N TYR A 136 -26.14 36.44 1.71
CA TYR A 136 -27.00 37.25 0.85
C TYR A 136 -26.52 38.69 0.84
N TYR A 137 -26.28 39.25 -0.35
CA TYR A 137 -25.72 40.59 -0.51
C TYR A 137 -26.67 41.50 -1.29
N GLY A 138 -26.75 42.77 -0.89
CA GLY A 138 -27.27 43.84 -1.74
C GLY A 138 -26.17 44.41 -2.63
N ASN A 139 -26.08 45.74 -2.72
CA ASN A 139 -25.03 46.43 -3.49
C ASN A 139 -23.67 46.52 -2.75
N GLY A 140 -23.66 46.45 -1.41
CA GLY A 140 -22.44 46.56 -0.61
C GLY A 140 -21.58 45.28 -0.52
N LYS A 141 -20.38 45.41 0.06
CA LYS A 141 -19.43 44.30 0.29
C LYS A 141 -19.84 43.38 1.44
N SER A 142 -20.56 43.90 2.45
CA SER A 142 -21.01 43.12 3.61
C SER A 142 -22.31 42.34 3.35
N PRO A 143 -22.44 41.10 3.85
CA PRO A 143 -23.67 40.34 3.69
C PRO A 143 -24.80 40.91 4.56
N ARG A 144 -25.99 41.09 3.99
CA ARG A 144 -27.21 41.48 4.72
C ARG A 144 -27.75 40.35 5.60
N LYS A 145 -27.46 39.09 5.24
CA LYS A 145 -27.79 37.90 6.04
C LYS A 145 -26.84 36.77 5.72
N THR A 146 -26.54 35.96 6.74
CA THR A 146 -25.85 34.67 6.58
C THR A 146 -26.73 33.57 7.16
N LEU A 147 -26.97 32.51 6.39
CA LEU A 147 -27.51 31.25 6.89
C LEU A 147 -26.38 30.23 6.98
N THR A 148 -26.33 29.48 8.07
CA THR A 148 -25.34 28.42 8.28
C THR A 148 -26.06 27.08 8.36
N LEU A 149 -25.70 26.16 7.46
CA LEU A 149 -26.17 24.78 7.44
C LEU A 149 -25.04 23.90 7.97
N LYS A 150 -25.24 23.24 9.10
CA LYS A 150 -24.28 22.29 9.68
C LYS A 150 -24.62 20.87 9.20
N LYS A 151 -23.62 19.98 9.19
CA LYS A 151 -23.78 18.54 8.86
C LYS A 151 -24.35 18.29 7.44
N VAL A 152 -23.94 19.10 6.45
CA VAL A 152 -24.28 18.84 5.05
C VAL A 152 -23.41 17.68 4.55
N GLY A 153 -24.05 16.57 4.16
CA GLY A 153 -23.37 15.35 3.74
C GLY A 153 -23.14 15.24 2.24
N VAL A 154 -21.96 14.74 1.87
CA VAL A 154 -21.67 14.24 0.53
C VAL A 154 -21.18 12.80 0.70
N VAL A 155 -22.04 11.83 0.36
CA VAL A 155 -21.85 10.41 0.75
C VAL A 155 -21.75 9.47 -0.46
N ALA A 156 -21.21 8.28 -0.23
CA ALA A 156 -21.12 7.17 -1.15
C ALA A 156 -21.57 5.87 -0.46
N GLU A 157 -21.96 4.89 -1.27
CA GLU A 157 -22.30 3.53 -0.83
C GLU A 157 -21.09 2.81 -0.24
N GLU A 158 -19.94 2.92 -0.91
CA GLU A 158 -18.70 2.24 -0.58
C GLU A 158 -17.56 3.28 -0.50
N TYR A 159 -16.55 3.01 0.32
CA TYR A 159 -15.31 3.79 0.39
C TYR A 159 -14.10 2.87 0.53
N ASN A 160 -13.03 3.16 -0.22
CA ASN A 160 -11.73 2.58 0.08
C ASN A 160 -10.98 3.51 1.04
N ILE A 161 -10.54 2.98 2.18
CA ILE A 161 -9.76 3.70 3.19
C ILE A 161 -8.39 3.04 3.29
N ALA A 162 -7.37 3.67 2.69
CA ALA A 162 -6.02 3.15 2.69
C ALA A 162 -5.12 3.98 3.61
N ALA A 163 -4.60 3.38 4.67
CA ALA A 163 -3.64 4.00 5.58
C ALA A 163 -2.38 3.13 5.66
N LEU A 164 -1.39 3.46 4.82
CA LEU A 164 -0.28 2.57 4.50
C LEU A 164 1.07 3.22 4.82
N ASN A 165 1.85 2.58 5.67
CA ASN A 165 3.26 2.90 5.90
C ASN A 165 4.19 2.08 5.00
N GLY A 166 5.48 2.41 5.04
CA GLY A 166 6.48 1.78 4.20
C GLY A 166 6.34 2.20 2.74
N THR A 167 6.79 1.32 1.85
CA THR A 167 6.67 1.46 0.39
C THR A 167 5.99 0.25 -0.24
N PHE A 168 6.21 -0.95 0.32
CA PHE A 168 5.74 -2.18 -0.28
C PHE A 168 4.22 -2.32 -0.24
N GLY A 169 3.60 -2.20 0.93
CA GLY A 169 2.14 -2.15 1.06
C GLY A 169 1.48 -1.08 0.17
N PRO A 170 1.95 0.18 0.17
CA PRO A 170 1.50 1.18 -0.80
C PRO A 170 1.64 0.79 -2.27
N LEU A 171 2.73 0.12 -2.65
CA LEU A 171 2.94 -0.36 -4.01
C LEU A 171 1.91 -1.43 -4.39
N LEU A 172 1.72 -2.45 -3.54
CA LEU A 172 0.69 -3.47 -3.74
C LEU A 172 -0.72 -2.84 -3.88
N PHE A 173 -1.04 -1.88 -3.00
CA PHE A 173 -2.33 -1.18 -3.07
C PHE A 173 -2.51 -0.40 -4.37
N THR A 174 -1.53 0.41 -4.74
CA THR A 174 -1.65 1.29 -5.91
C THR A 174 -1.68 0.51 -7.21
N MET A 175 -0.92 -0.58 -7.33
CA MET A 175 -1.00 -1.47 -8.50
C MET A 175 -2.39 -2.08 -8.68
N ASN A 176 -3.11 -2.31 -7.57
CA ASN A 176 -4.47 -2.87 -7.61
C ASN A 176 -5.55 -1.84 -8.04
N LEU A 177 -5.25 -0.55 -8.15
CA LEU A 177 -6.29 0.49 -8.37
C LEU A 177 -7.07 0.32 -9.69
N TRP A 178 -6.45 -0.23 -10.73
CA TRP A 178 -7.10 -0.43 -12.03
C TRP A 178 -7.85 -1.76 -12.14
N ASN A 179 -7.81 -2.60 -11.09
CA ASN A 179 -8.56 -3.84 -11.07
C ASN A 179 -10.06 -3.59 -10.88
N ASP A 180 -10.85 -4.48 -11.47
CA ASP A 180 -12.30 -4.36 -11.45
C ASP A 180 -12.81 -4.49 -10.01
N GLY A 181 -13.77 -3.65 -9.63
CA GLY A 181 -14.29 -3.62 -8.26
C GLY A 181 -13.51 -2.73 -7.30
N VAL A 182 -12.38 -2.14 -7.71
CA VAL A 182 -11.55 -1.33 -6.80
C VAL A 182 -11.97 0.15 -6.86
N LEU A 183 -11.87 0.80 -8.01
CA LEU A 183 -12.30 2.21 -8.17
C LEU A 183 -13.76 2.37 -8.60
N THR A 184 -14.40 1.27 -8.98
CA THR A 184 -15.79 1.20 -9.44
C THR A 184 -16.43 -0.07 -8.91
N SER A 185 -17.59 0.06 -8.26
CA SER A 185 -18.33 -1.06 -7.68
C SER A 185 -18.77 -2.03 -8.78
N LYS A 186 -18.46 -3.33 -8.61
CA LYS A 186 -18.89 -4.37 -9.56
C LYS A 186 -20.41 -4.50 -9.62
N THR A 187 -21.07 -4.28 -8.48
CA THR A 187 -22.52 -4.45 -8.35
C THR A 187 -23.30 -3.29 -8.97
N THR A 188 -22.81 -2.05 -8.80
CA THR A 188 -23.58 -0.85 -9.19
C THR A 188 -22.99 -0.09 -10.38
N GLY A 189 -21.76 -0.39 -10.78
CA GLY A 189 -21.01 0.38 -11.79
C GLY A 189 -20.67 1.81 -11.33
N ARG A 190 -20.89 2.14 -10.05
CA ARG A 190 -20.67 3.50 -9.52
C ARG A 190 -19.25 3.67 -9.01
N PRO A 191 -18.69 4.90 -9.06
CA PRO A 191 -17.36 5.16 -8.54
C PRO A 191 -17.30 4.90 -7.03
N ILE A 192 -16.19 4.34 -6.57
CA ILE A 192 -15.85 4.15 -5.16
C ILE A 192 -14.81 5.21 -4.78
N PRO A 193 -15.14 6.19 -3.91
CA PRO A 193 -14.16 7.15 -3.46
C PRO A 193 -13.05 6.45 -2.66
N THR A 194 -11.82 6.61 -3.14
CA THR A 194 -10.64 6.02 -2.52
C THR A 194 -9.85 7.11 -1.82
N VAL A 195 -9.69 6.99 -0.50
CA VAL A 195 -9.01 8.00 0.31
C VAL A 195 -7.75 7.40 0.92
N VAL A 196 -6.61 8.03 0.62
CA VAL A 196 -5.30 7.51 0.97
C VAL A 196 -4.58 8.38 2.01
N ALA A 197 -3.87 7.72 2.91
CA ALA A 197 -2.90 8.27 3.84
C ALA A 197 -1.61 7.44 3.74
N LEU A 198 -0.70 7.88 2.87
CA LEU A 198 0.55 7.15 2.57
C LEU A 198 1.73 7.76 3.34
N SER A 199 2.57 6.91 3.93
CA SER A 199 3.91 7.32 4.38
C SER A 199 4.85 7.56 3.18
N ARG A 200 6.07 8.07 3.40
CA ARG A 200 7.03 8.41 2.33
C ARG A 200 6.39 9.24 1.21
N ALA A 201 5.70 10.31 1.61
CA ALA A 201 4.83 11.07 0.72
C ALA A 201 5.54 11.69 -0.50
N ASP A 202 6.87 11.78 -0.49
CA ASP A 202 7.65 12.24 -1.64
C ASP A 202 7.72 11.22 -2.78
N ALA A 203 7.48 9.93 -2.51
CA ALA A 203 7.41 8.89 -3.53
C ALA A 203 6.24 9.07 -4.50
N TYR A 204 5.26 9.93 -4.18
CA TYR A 204 4.04 10.08 -4.96
C TYR A 204 3.85 11.49 -5.52
N ASN A 205 3.37 11.56 -6.73
CA ASN A 205 2.86 12.77 -7.34
C ASN A 205 1.38 12.96 -6.95
N TRP A 206 1.17 13.66 -5.82
CA TRP A 206 -0.16 13.95 -5.29
C TRP A 206 -1.08 14.75 -6.24
N SER A 207 -0.52 15.40 -7.27
CA SER A 207 -1.29 16.08 -8.31
C SER A 207 -1.74 15.16 -9.45
N LYS A 208 -1.18 13.95 -9.51
CA LYS A 208 -1.43 12.90 -10.51
C LYS A 208 -2.06 11.64 -9.89
N LEU A 209 -2.76 11.79 -8.77
CA LEU A 209 -3.56 10.69 -8.22
C LEU A 209 -4.57 10.21 -9.28
N PRO A 210 -4.76 8.89 -9.44
CA PRO A 210 -5.75 8.35 -10.37
C PRO A 210 -7.16 8.86 -10.09
N LYS A 211 -8.03 8.77 -11.10
CA LYS A 211 -9.43 9.18 -10.96
C LYS A 211 -10.08 8.46 -9.76
N ASN A 212 -10.86 9.21 -8.97
CA ASN A 212 -11.50 8.76 -7.72
C ASN A 212 -10.55 8.42 -6.55
N VAL A 213 -9.24 8.62 -6.72
CA VAL A 213 -8.26 8.55 -5.62
C VAL A 213 -8.00 9.95 -5.09
N TYR A 214 -8.01 10.08 -3.77
CA TYR A 214 -7.88 11.36 -3.08
C TYR A 214 -6.92 11.24 -1.90
N SER A 215 -6.06 12.23 -1.70
CA SER A 215 -5.46 12.44 -0.38
C SER A 215 -6.56 12.67 0.66
N ASN A 216 -6.33 12.26 1.91
CA ASN A 216 -7.26 12.54 3.00
C ASN A 216 -7.71 14.03 3.02
N PRO A 217 -9.01 14.34 2.83
CA PRO A 217 -9.55 15.70 2.77
C PRO A 217 -9.32 16.52 4.04
N LEU A 218 -9.10 15.86 5.17
CA LEU A 218 -8.73 16.48 6.43
C LEU A 218 -7.22 16.74 6.56
N SER A 219 -6.44 16.63 5.48
CA SER A 219 -5.01 16.98 5.43
C SER A 219 -4.78 18.05 4.35
N LYS A 220 -4.16 19.19 4.71
CA LYS A 220 -3.86 20.28 3.77
C LYS A 220 -2.69 19.93 2.86
N THR A 221 -1.66 19.32 3.44
CA THR A 221 -0.43 18.93 2.76
C THR A 221 -0.14 17.47 3.11
N PRO A 222 -0.35 16.52 2.18
CA PRO A 222 -0.08 15.11 2.46
C PRO A 222 1.41 14.83 2.73
N LYS A 223 2.31 15.75 2.38
CA LYS A 223 3.75 15.67 2.65
C LYS A 223 4.15 16.05 4.08
N SER A 224 3.48 17.02 4.70
CA SER A 224 3.98 17.67 5.94
C SER A 224 3.62 16.98 7.25
N TYR A 225 3.02 15.78 7.21
CA TYR A 225 2.55 15.09 8.41
C TYR A 225 3.26 13.76 8.60
N SER A 226 3.61 13.47 9.87
CA SER A 226 4.02 12.13 10.27
C SER A 226 2.91 11.12 9.94
N PHE A 227 3.28 9.85 9.78
CA PHE A 227 2.30 8.80 9.48
C PHE A 227 1.22 8.71 10.58
N THR A 228 1.61 8.80 11.85
CA THR A 228 0.66 8.83 12.98
C THR A 228 -0.36 9.97 12.84
N THR A 229 0.09 11.18 12.52
CA THR A 229 -0.82 12.33 12.32
C THR A 229 -1.75 12.11 11.12
N LYS A 230 -1.28 11.49 10.03
CA LYS A 230 -2.11 11.14 8.88
C LYS A 230 -3.22 10.16 9.26
N VAL A 231 -2.89 9.13 10.06
CA VAL A 231 -3.87 8.14 10.54
C VAL A 231 -4.89 8.79 11.47
N LEU A 232 -4.50 9.66 12.41
CA LEU A 232 -5.44 10.38 13.28
C LEU A 232 -6.43 11.24 12.48
N ARG A 233 -5.94 11.91 11.42
CA ARG A 233 -6.82 12.64 10.49
C ARG A 233 -7.72 11.71 9.71
N MET A 234 -7.26 10.50 9.36
CA MET A 234 -8.09 9.51 8.67
C MET A 234 -9.18 8.97 9.59
N GLN A 235 -8.86 8.68 10.86
CA GLN A 235 -9.82 8.28 11.88
C GLN A 235 -10.94 9.32 12.03
N ALA A 236 -10.58 10.61 12.15
CA ALA A 236 -11.57 11.68 12.22
C ALA A 236 -12.43 11.79 10.95
N TYR A 237 -11.84 11.53 9.78
CA TYR A 237 -12.57 11.53 8.51
C TYR A 237 -13.54 10.35 8.41
N VAL A 238 -13.12 9.14 8.78
CA VAL A 238 -13.98 7.95 8.82
C VAL A 238 -15.14 8.15 9.81
N LYS A 239 -14.86 8.73 11.00
CA LYS A 239 -15.89 9.12 11.97
C LYS A 239 -16.94 10.02 11.34
N ASP A 240 -16.51 11.02 10.57
CA ASP A 240 -17.39 11.95 9.89
C ASP A 240 -18.23 11.24 8.82
N LEU A 241 -17.65 10.37 8.00
CA LEU A 241 -18.38 9.57 7.01
C LEU A 241 -19.44 8.68 7.66
N HIS A 242 -19.06 7.91 8.68
CA HIS A 242 -19.98 7.02 9.39
C HIS A 242 -21.11 7.79 10.10
N SER A 243 -20.81 8.97 10.66
CA SER A 243 -21.83 9.83 11.28
C SER A 243 -22.86 10.37 10.28
N MET A 244 -22.46 10.53 9.02
CA MET A 244 -23.32 11.00 7.94
C MET A 244 -24.20 9.86 7.40
N ASN A 245 -23.64 8.66 7.26
CA ASN A 245 -24.36 7.47 6.86
C ASN A 245 -23.80 6.20 7.52
N LYS A 246 -24.64 5.49 8.27
CA LYS A 246 -24.25 4.27 8.99
C LYS A 246 -24.21 3.02 8.11
N ASN A 247 -24.82 3.07 6.93
CA ASN A 247 -24.96 1.93 6.02
C ASN A 247 -23.91 1.94 4.90
N SER A 248 -22.99 2.90 4.90
CA SER A 248 -21.86 2.89 3.97
C SER A 248 -20.91 1.74 4.34
N ARG A 249 -20.41 1.04 3.33
CA ARG A 249 -19.39 0.00 3.48
C ARG A 249 -17.99 0.59 3.33
N PHE A 250 -17.04 0.08 4.11
CA PHE A 250 -15.64 0.49 4.06
C PHE A 250 -14.74 -0.67 3.64
N HIS A 251 -13.95 -0.51 2.59
CA HIS A 251 -12.88 -1.42 2.22
C HIS A 251 -11.57 -0.85 2.77
N VAL A 252 -11.02 -1.48 3.79
CA VAL A 252 -9.89 -0.94 4.55
C VAL A 252 -8.61 -1.61 4.08
N TYR A 253 -7.59 -0.79 3.78
CA TYR A 253 -6.27 -1.27 3.38
C TYR A 253 -5.23 -0.75 4.37
N LEU A 254 -4.53 -1.67 5.03
CA LEU A 254 -3.46 -1.38 6.00
C LEU A 254 -2.21 -2.15 5.63
N ALA A 255 -1.02 -1.63 5.96
CA ALA A 255 0.14 -2.48 6.01
C ALA A 255 0.01 -3.40 7.23
N ASP A 256 0.41 -4.66 7.12
CA ASP A 256 0.27 -5.66 8.17
C ASP A 256 1.01 -5.30 9.47
N ASN A 257 2.21 -4.74 9.35
CA ASN A 257 2.97 -4.21 10.50
C ASN A 257 2.30 -3.02 11.21
N CYS A 258 1.21 -2.49 10.68
CA CYS A 258 0.40 -1.43 11.29
C CYS A 258 -1.04 -1.87 11.55
N ILE A 259 -1.29 -3.18 11.70
CA ILE A 259 -2.64 -3.75 11.90
C ILE A 259 -3.42 -3.09 13.05
N LYS A 260 -2.74 -2.59 14.09
CA LYS A 260 -3.36 -1.81 15.18
C LYS A 260 -4.29 -0.70 14.65
N ARG A 261 -4.04 -0.15 13.46
CA ARG A 261 -4.85 0.93 12.89
C ARG A 261 -6.27 0.53 12.56
N VAL A 262 -6.61 -0.77 12.45
CA VAL A 262 -8.02 -1.17 12.31
C VAL A 262 -8.83 -0.77 13.55
N PHE A 263 -8.24 -0.87 14.75
CA PHE A 263 -8.89 -0.41 15.98
C PHE A 263 -9.13 1.09 15.98
N ASP A 264 -8.14 1.87 15.54
CA ASP A 264 -8.26 3.33 15.46
C ASP A 264 -9.33 3.75 14.43
N LEU A 265 -9.34 3.13 13.25
CA LEU A 265 -10.17 3.56 12.14
C LEU A 265 -11.61 3.04 12.23
N MET A 266 -11.81 1.78 12.63
CA MET A 266 -13.10 1.11 12.60
C MET A 266 -13.72 1.01 14.00
N TYR A 267 -13.04 0.33 14.92
CA TYR A 267 -13.62 -0.01 16.23
C TYR A 267 -13.81 1.22 17.15
N ALA A 268 -12.85 2.14 17.20
CA ALA A 268 -13.00 3.43 17.92
C ALA A 268 -14.17 4.27 17.37
N ASN A 269 -14.52 4.07 16.09
CA ASN A 269 -15.64 4.73 15.43
C ASN A 269 -16.95 3.93 15.49
N LYS A 270 -16.96 2.80 16.20
CA LYS A 270 -18.11 1.90 16.39
C LYS A 270 -18.70 1.37 15.07
N ILE A 271 -17.84 1.17 14.07
CA ILE A 271 -18.21 0.52 12.81
C ILE A 271 -18.26 -0.99 13.05
N LYS A 272 -19.39 -1.62 12.69
CA LYS A 272 -19.63 -3.06 12.84
C LYS A 272 -18.85 -3.85 11.79
N ASP A 273 -18.47 -5.08 12.10
CA ASP A 273 -17.66 -5.93 11.20
C ASP A 273 -18.35 -6.21 9.85
N ASP A 274 -19.68 -6.26 9.81
CA ASP A 274 -20.46 -6.45 8.58
C ASP A 274 -20.44 -5.23 7.62
N HIS A 275 -19.96 -4.08 8.09
CA HIS A 275 -19.87 -2.85 7.31
C HIS A 275 -18.44 -2.54 6.84
N PHE A 276 -17.47 -3.42 7.07
CA PHE A 276 -16.16 -3.29 6.47
C PHE A 276 -15.49 -4.62 6.14
N ASP A 277 -14.54 -4.59 5.24
CA ASP A 277 -13.55 -5.65 5.05
C ASP A 277 -12.15 -5.06 5.19
N LEU A 278 -11.19 -5.91 5.56
CA LEU A 278 -9.81 -5.50 5.80
C LEU A 278 -8.88 -6.30 4.89
N THR A 279 -8.07 -5.59 4.11
CA THR A 279 -6.94 -6.16 3.40
C THR A 279 -5.65 -5.65 4.03
N LEU A 280 -4.93 -6.57 4.66
CA LEU A 280 -3.59 -6.35 5.20
C LEU A 280 -2.58 -6.62 4.10
N LEU A 281 -1.70 -5.67 3.84
CA LEU A 281 -0.71 -5.71 2.78
C LEU A 281 0.66 -5.91 3.42
N SER A 282 1.44 -6.87 2.93
CA SER A 282 2.79 -7.10 3.44
C SER A 282 3.63 -5.82 3.41
N ASP A 283 4.37 -5.57 4.50
CA ASP A 283 5.43 -4.56 4.56
C ASP A 283 6.74 -5.03 3.88
N GLY A 284 6.90 -6.35 3.70
CA GLY A 284 8.10 -7.00 3.16
C GLY A 284 8.69 -7.98 4.18
N THR A 285 10.02 -8.03 4.31
CA THR A 285 10.72 -8.96 5.24
C THR A 285 10.13 -8.96 6.66
N ALA A 286 9.72 -7.79 7.16
CA ALA A 286 9.18 -7.66 8.52
C ALA A 286 7.94 -8.53 8.74
N SER A 287 7.05 -8.63 7.75
CA SER A 287 5.85 -9.48 7.78
C SER A 287 6.19 -10.93 8.09
N TYR A 288 7.13 -11.50 7.33
CA TYR A 288 7.60 -12.87 7.49
C TYR A 288 8.33 -13.07 8.81
N SER A 289 9.21 -12.14 9.19
CA SER A 289 9.95 -12.19 10.45
C SER A 289 9.01 -12.19 11.66
N PHE A 290 7.96 -11.38 11.66
CA PHE A 290 7.02 -11.32 12.77
C PHE A 290 6.18 -12.59 12.89
N PHE A 291 5.75 -13.18 11.78
CA PHE A 291 5.10 -14.49 11.78
C PHE A 291 6.02 -15.56 12.36
N ASN A 292 7.22 -15.71 11.79
CA ASN A 292 8.15 -16.78 12.16
C ASN A 292 8.60 -16.66 13.63
N LYS A 293 8.77 -15.43 14.15
CA LYS A 293 9.09 -15.20 15.57
C LYS A 293 8.04 -15.74 16.55
N VAL A 294 6.79 -15.86 16.11
CA VAL A 294 5.71 -16.40 16.94
C VAL A 294 5.56 -17.89 16.69
N TYR A 295 5.43 -18.28 15.44
CA TYR A 295 4.97 -19.64 15.09
C TYR A 295 6.10 -20.63 14.80
N ASN A 296 7.35 -20.16 14.72
CA ASN A 296 8.56 -21.00 14.60
C ASN A 296 9.39 -21.01 15.89
N ALA A 297 8.83 -20.59 17.02
CA ALA A 297 9.51 -20.64 18.30
C ALA A 297 9.63 -22.09 18.78
N LYS A 298 10.85 -22.54 19.12
CA LYS A 298 11.14 -23.94 19.48
C LYS A 298 10.34 -24.44 20.69
N ASP A 299 10.10 -23.57 21.65
CA ASP A 299 9.48 -23.92 22.93
C ASP A 299 8.00 -23.47 23.03
N SER A 300 7.31 -23.29 21.90
CA SER A 300 5.90 -22.89 21.85
C SER A 300 5.14 -23.68 20.78
N ASP A 301 3.98 -24.21 21.16
CA ASP A 301 3.01 -24.73 20.19
C ASP A 301 2.39 -23.54 19.41
N PRO A 302 2.46 -23.52 18.07
CA PRO A 302 1.87 -22.45 17.26
C PRO A 302 0.34 -22.35 17.39
N TYR A 303 -0.38 -23.45 17.68
CA TYR A 303 -1.83 -23.42 17.92
C TYR A 303 -2.18 -22.73 19.24
N ASP A 304 -1.41 -22.96 20.31
CA ASP A 304 -1.59 -22.26 21.58
C ASP A 304 -1.27 -20.76 21.46
N ALA A 305 -0.19 -20.42 20.77
CA ALA A 305 0.14 -19.03 20.47
C ALA A 305 -1.00 -18.35 19.69
N LEU A 306 -1.54 -19.01 18.66
CA LEU A 306 -2.68 -18.50 17.89
C LEU A 306 -3.91 -18.31 18.80
N LYS A 307 -4.24 -19.28 19.66
CA LYS A 307 -5.39 -19.21 20.58
C LYS A 307 -5.28 -18.01 21.52
N SER A 308 -4.12 -17.81 22.15
CA SER A 308 -3.86 -16.68 23.04
C SER A 308 -3.99 -15.35 22.30
N MET A 309 -3.36 -15.22 21.14
CA MET A 309 -3.43 -13.99 20.34
C MET A 309 -4.84 -13.67 19.83
N LYS A 310 -5.65 -14.68 19.50
CA LYS A 310 -7.08 -14.50 19.16
C LYS A 310 -7.88 -13.97 20.35
N ALA A 311 -7.58 -14.44 21.56
CA ALA A 311 -8.23 -13.95 22.78
C ALA A 311 -7.86 -12.49 23.08
N GLU A 312 -6.57 -12.16 23.02
CA GLU A 312 -6.05 -10.80 23.19
C GLU A 312 -6.61 -9.83 22.13
N TRP A 313 -6.71 -10.28 20.86
CA TRP A 313 -7.34 -9.53 19.78
C TRP A 313 -8.79 -9.17 20.11
N ARG A 314 -9.57 -10.16 20.58
CA ARG A 314 -10.97 -9.96 20.98
C ARG A 314 -11.09 -9.00 22.17
N THR A 315 -10.25 -9.13 23.18
CA THR A 315 -10.21 -8.23 24.34
C THR A 315 -9.89 -6.80 23.91
N THR A 316 -8.88 -6.62 23.06
CA THR A 316 -8.49 -5.32 22.51
C THR A 316 -9.63 -4.70 21.69
N LYS A 317 -10.28 -5.48 20.83
CA LYS A 317 -11.46 -5.04 20.07
C LYS A 317 -12.55 -4.50 20.99
N ASN A 318 -12.90 -5.26 22.02
CA ASN A 318 -13.93 -4.87 22.98
C ASN A 318 -13.55 -3.58 23.71
N ALA A 319 -12.30 -3.45 24.16
CA ALA A 319 -11.80 -2.22 24.80
C ALA A 319 -12.06 -0.97 23.93
N PHE A 320 -11.74 -1.03 22.64
CA PHE A 320 -11.98 0.07 21.71
C PHE A 320 -13.48 0.37 21.48
N LEU A 321 -14.34 -0.64 21.46
CA LEU A 321 -15.79 -0.45 21.33
C LEU A 321 -16.39 0.28 22.54
N TYR A 322 -15.84 0.06 23.74
CA TYR A 322 -16.19 0.75 24.98
C TYR A 322 -15.49 2.11 25.15
N GLY A 323 -14.65 2.52 24.20
CA GLY A 323 -13.97 3.82 24.23
C GLY A 323 -12.66 3.82 25.03
N HIS A 324 -12.17 2.65 25.43
CA HIS A 324 -10.83 2.48 25.97
C HIS A 324 -9.79 2.41 24.85
N GLY A 325 -8.54 2.72 25.17
CA GLY A 325 -7.42 2.62 24.24
C GLY A 325 -6.80 1.22 24.21
N LEU A 326 -5.70 1.09 23.47
CA LEU A 326 -4.86 -0.10 23.51
C LEU A 326 -4.12 -0.16 24.85
N ASN A 327 -4.21 -1.31 25.54
CA ASN A 327 -3.33 -1.63 26.66
C ASN A 327 -2.24 -2.60 26.20
N THR A 328 -1.03 -2.10 25.95
CA THR A 328 0.09 -2.94 25.48
C THR A 328 0.64 -3.88 26.56
N ASN A 329 0.36 -3.62 27.83
CA ASN A 329 0.82 -4.49 28.93
C ASN A 329 -0.02 -5.77 29.04
N ALA A 330 -1.16 -5.82 28.37
CA ALA A 330 -2.04 -6.99 28.31
C ALA A 330 -1.88 -7.77 26.99
N LEU A 331 -0.73 -7.60 26.32
CA LEU A 331 -0.42 -8.20 25.01
C LEU A 331 0.94 -8.88 25.07
N ASP A 332 0.94 -10.19 25.23
CA ASP A 332 2.16 -11.00 25.42
C ASP A 332 3.06 -10.97 24.17
N TYR A 333 2.45 -10.81 22.99
CA TYR A 333 3.13 -10.76 21.71
C TYR A 333 3.33 -9.33 21.20
N SER A 334 3.19 -8.33 22.07
CA SER A 334 3.45 -6.94 21.69
C SER A 334 4.94 -6.73 21.35
N ILE A 335 5.23 -5.80 20.44
CA ILE A 335 6.60 -5.34 20.16
C ILE A 335 6.78 -3.87 20.52
N GLY A 336 8.04 -3.44 20.65
CA GLY A 336 8.38 -2.05 20.95
C GLY A 336 7.80 -1.05 19.93
N GLY A 337 7.35 0.10 20.42
CA GLY A 337 6.87 1.23 19.61
C GLY A 337 5.35 1.27 19.38
N LYS A 338 4.74 2.43 19.67
CA LYS A 338 3.28 2.64 19.67
C LYS A 338 2.55 2.30 18.36
N ASN A 339 3.26 2.28 17.23
CA ASN A 339 2.67 2.06 15.91
C ASN A 339 2.75 0.60 15.46
N LEU A 340 3.81 -0.10 15.87
CA LEU A 340 4.14 -1.44 15.42
C LEU A 340 3.79 -2.50 16.46
N CYS A 341 3.33 -2.10 17.64
CA CYS A 341 3.14 -2.97 18.80
C CYS A 341 2.32 -4.23 18.52
N MET A 342 1.36 -4.20 17.57
CA MET A 342 0.57 -5.38 17.21
C MET A 342 1.02 -6.08 15.91
N SER A 343 2.23 -5.82 15.39
CA SER A 343 2.67 -6.39 14.09
C SER A 343 2.63 -7.92 14.04
N LYS A 344 2.96 -8.57 15.16
CA LYS A 344 2.92 -10.04 15.28
C LYS A 344 1.49 -10.61 15.17
N TYR A 345 0.45 -9.82 15.47
CA TYR A 345 -0.95 -10.25 15.49
C TYR A 345 -1.62 -10.40 14.13
N THR A 346 -0.89 -10.15 13.04
CA THR A 346 -1.45 -10.15 11.69
C THR A 346 -2.18 -11.46 11.36
N TYR A 347 -1.54 -12.60 11.55
CA TYR A 347 -2.16 -13.89 11.25
C TYR A 347 -3.35 -14.17 12.18
N ALA A 348 -3.20 -13.95 13.49
CA ALA A 348 -4.27 -14.12 14.46
C ALA A 348 -5.53 -13.32 14.10
N ALA A 349 -5.36 -12.06 13.68
CA ALA A 349 -6.48 -11.22 13.24
C ALA A 349 -7.19 -11.78 12.00
N VAL A 350 -6.44 -12.24 11.00
CA VAL A 350 -7.01 -12.84 9.78
C VAL A 350 -7.69 -14.18 10.05
N ALA A 351 -7.10 -14.99 10.94
CA ALA A 351 -7.67 -16.25 11.39
C ALA A 351 -8.89 -16.05 12.32
N SER A 352 -9.10 -14.85 12.87
CA SER A 352 -10.25 -14.48 13.70
C SER A 352 -11.44 -13.90 12.92
N GLN A 353 -11.25 -13.47 11.67
CA GLN A 353 -12.24 -12.69 10.94
C GLN A 353 -12.31 -13.14 9.46
N PRO A 354 -13.45 -13.68 8.99
CA PRO A 354 -13.56 -14.21 7.61
C PRO A 354 -13.45 -13.10 6.55
N ASN A 355 -13.90 -11.89 6.85
CA ASN A 355 -13.82 -10.71 5.98
C ASN A 355 -12.42 -10.07 5.94
N TYR A 356 -11.42 -10.66 6.59
CA TYR A 356 -10.04 -10.17 6.58
C TYR A 356 -9.19 -10.96 5.60
N LYS A 357 -8.29 -10.27 4.89
CA LYS A 357 -7.34 -10.85 3.93
C LYS A 357 -5.93 -10.38 4.27
N TRP A 358 -4.95 -11.24 4.01
CA TRP A 358 -3.55 -10.88 4.10
C TRP A 358 -2.87 -11.13 2.77
N TRP A 359 -2.45 -10.06 2.10
CA TRP A 359 -1.74 -10.13 0.84
C TRP A 359 -0.24 -10.22 1.10
N VAL A 360 0.33 -11.30 0.61
CA VAL A 360 1.76 -11.61 0.68
C VAL A 360 2.26 -11.89 -0.72
N THR A 361 3.54 -11.66 -0.99
CA THR A 361 4.12 -11.96 -2.30
C THR A 361 4.79 -13.32 -2.38
N ARG A 362 4.85 -14.02 -1.25
CA ARG A 362 5.47 -15.34 -1.09
C ARG A 362 4.81 -16.08 0.05
N THR A 363 4.76 -17.40 -0.08
CA THR A 363 4.35 -18.32 0.97
C THR A 363 5.43 -19.38 1.22
N ASN A 364 5.98 -19.94 0.14
CA ASN A 364 6.99 -21.00 0.20
C ASN A 364 8.37 -20.48 0.64
N GLY A 365 8.99 -21.18 1.59
CA GLY A 365 10.35 -20.92 2.07
C GLY A 365 10.54 -19.65 2.91
N THR A 366 9.52 -18.78 3.01
CA THR A 366 9.61 -17.53 3.78
C THR A 366 8.84 -17.56 5.09
N PHE A 367 7.68 -18.22 5.13
CA PHE A 367 7.00 -18.50 6.38
C PHE A 367 7.51 -19.82 6.96
N GLN A 368 7.71 -19.83 8.26
CA GLN A 368 8.23 -20.97 9.01
C GLN A 368 7.35 -21.22 10.23
N SER A 369 7.19 -22.48 10.56
CA SER A 369 6.60 -22.92 11.82
C SER A 369 7.24 -24.23 12.26
N THR A 370 7.23 -24.47 13.57
CA THR A 370 7.61 -25.76 14.15
C THR A 370 6.63 -26.88 13.80
N ASP A 371 5.40 -26.53 13.38
CA ASP A 371 4.36 -27.46 12.92
C ASP A 371 4.05 -27.23 11.43
N ALA A 372 4.24 -28.25 10.61
CA ALA A 372 4.03 -28.18 9.17
C ALA A 372 2.54 -28.10 8.77
N ALA A 373 1.65 -28.74 9.54
CA ALA A 373 0.21 -28.68 9.30
C ALA A 373 -0.33 -27.28 9.62
N PHE A 374 0.09 -26.69 10.75
CA PHE A 374 -0.21 -25.30 11.09
C PHE A 374 0.27 -24.34 10.00
N LEU A 375 1.52 -24.51 9.52
CA LEU A 375 2.07 -23.65 8.47
C LEU A 375 1.23 -23.72 7.19
N LYS A 376 0.78 -24.92 6.81
CA LYS A 376 -0.09 -25.11 5.65
C LYS A 376 -1.43 -24.40 5.84
N GLU A 377 -2.10 -24.59 6.97
CA GLU A 377 -3.36 -23.90 7.28
C GLU A 377 -3.19 -22.38 7.25
N ALA A 378 -2.10 -21.88 7.82
CA ALA A 378 -1.81 -20.46 7.87
C ALA A 378 -1.58 -19.87 6.48
N THR A 379 -0.78 -20.54 5.64
CA THR A 379 -0.48 -20.07 4.28
C THR A 379 -1.67 -20.19 3.34
N ASP A 380 -2.51 -21.23 3.48
CA ASP A 380 -3.78 -21.36 2.73
C ASP A 380 -4.76 -20.20 3.03
N ARG A 381 -4.66 -19.60 4.21
CA ARG A 381 -5.49 -18.44 4.60
C ARG A 381 -4.99 -17.11 4.01
N MET A 382 -3.77 -17.06 3.49
CA MET A 382 -3.16 -15.87 2.89
C MET A 382 -3.51 -15.74 1.41
N THR A 383 -3.43 -14.54 0.88
CA THR A 383 -3.59 -14.27 -0.57
C THR A 383 -2.23 -13.99 -1.18
N LEU A 384 -1.75 -14.92 -2.01
CA LEU A 384 -0.53 -14.72 -2.78
C LEU A 384 -0.78 -13.72 -3.92
N VAL A 385 -0.03 -12.62 -3.94
CA VAL A 385 -0.07 -11.61 -5.01
C VAL A 385 1.30 -11.44 -5.65
N GLY A 386 1.39 -11.61 -6.97
CA GLY A 386 2.64 -11.45 -7.72
C GLY A 386 2.77 -10.03 -8.29
N ILE A 387 3.88 -9.35 -8.01
CA ILE A 387 4.14 -7.98 -8.51
C ILE A 387 4.11 -7.95 -10.05
N ASN A 388 4.78 -8.89 -10.70
CA ASN A 388 4.81 -8.98 -12.17
C ASN A 388 3.40 -9.20 -12.74
N SER A 389 2.59 -10.04 -12.10
CA SER A 389 1.20 -10.26 -12.51
C SER A 389 0.37 -8.98 -12.36
N MET A 390 0.49 -8.27 -11.23
CA MET A 390 -0.22 -7.01 -11.00
C MET A 390 0.17 -5.92 -12.00
N LEU A 391 1.47 -5.80 -12.33
CA LEU A 391 1.94 -4.84 -13.32
C LEU A 391 1.51 -5.22 -14.74
N THR A 392 1.52 -6.52 -15.07
CA THR A 392 0.97 -7.05 -16.32
C THR A 392 -0.54 -6.74 -16.42
N ASP A 393 -1.28 -6.83 -15.32
CA ASP A 393 -2.70 -6.49 -15.30
C ASP A 393 -2.94 -5.00 -15.55
N ILE A 394 -2.07 -4.11 -15.07
CA ILE A 394 -2.11 -2.68 -15.43
C ILE A 394 -1.84 -2.50 -16.93
N GLN A 395 -0.84 -3.20 -17.49
CA GLN A 395 -0.54 -3.14 -18.93
C GLN A 395 -1.75 -3.59 -19.77
N LYS A 396 -2.46 -4.65 -19.36
CA LYS A 396 -3.69 -5.11 -20.01
C LYS A 396 -4.84 -4.10 -19.97
N LYS A 397 -4.82 -3.12 -19.06
CA LYS A 397 -5.78 -2.00 -19.03
C LYS A 397 -5.43 -0.89 -20.04
N GLY A 398 -4.29 -0.98 -20.73
CA GLY A 398 -3.85 -0.12 -21.82
C GLY A 398 -2.93 1.03 -21.40
N ASP A 399 -2.34 1.70 -22.40
CA ASP A 399 -1.29 2.71 -22.22
C ASP A 399 -1.67 3.87 -21.29
N SER A 400 -2.95 4.25 -21.28
CA SER A 400 -3.44 5.30 -20.38
C SER A 400 -3.31 4.89 -18.91
N ALA A 401 -3.59 3.64 -18.56
CA ALA A 401 -3.45 3.13 -17.20
C ALA A 401 -1.98 3.07 -16.78
N VAL A 402 -1.11 2.59 -17.68
CA VAL A 402 0.35 2.56 -17.47
C VAL A 402 0.89 3.97 -17.26
N LYS A 403 0.47 4.94 -18.08
CA LYS A 403 0.89 6.34 -17.97
C LYS A 403 0.43 6.99 -16.67
N GLU A 404 -0.81 6.76 -16.25
CA GLU A 404 -1.32 7.24 -14.96
C GLU A 404 -0.55 6.62 -13.78
N PHE A 405 -0.25 5.33 -13.84
CA PHE A 405 0.54 4.64 -12.82
C PHE A 405 1.97 5.16 -12.73
N LYS A 406 2.68 5.30 -13.86
CA LYS A 406 4.03 5.90 -13.89
C LYS A 406 4.01 7.34 -13.36
N ALA A 407 3.03 8.14 -13.78
CA ALA A 407 2.86 9.52 -13.33
C ALA A 407 2.65 9.63 -11.81
N LEU A 408 1.97 8.65 -11.19
CA LEU A 408 1.80 8.59 -9.74
C LEU A 408 3.13 8.48 -9.00
N TYR A 409 4.14 7.78 -9.55
CA TYR A 409 5.41 7.50 -8.89
C TYR A 409 6.57 8.41 -9.31
N HIS A 410 6.29 9.52 -10.02
CA HIS A 410 7.33 10.32 -10.69
C HIS A 410 8.25 9.48 -11.59
N PHE A 411 7.75 8.36 -12.09
CA PHE A 411 8.53 7.45 -12.89
C PHE A 411 8.69 8.04 -14.30
N SER A 412 9.94 8.26 -14.70
CA SER A 412 10.27 8.78 -16.04
C SER A 412 10.74 7.66 -16.95
N ASP A 413 10.28 7.67 -18.19
CA ASP A 413 10.79 6.83 -19.28
C ASP A 413 12.18 7.27 -19.77
N THR A 414 12.69 8.39 -19.23
CA THR A 414 14.02 8.94 -19.54
C THR A 414 14.99 8.79 -18.37
N MET A 415 14.68 7.98 -17.36
CA MET A 415 15.51 7.82 -16.14
C MET A 415 16.97 7.48 -16.47
N PHE A 416 17.18 6.67 -17.50
CA PHE A 416 18.50 6.25 -17.97
C PHE A 416 18.85 6.80 -19.36
N ALA A 417 18.24 7.92 -19.78
CA ALA A 417 18.43 8.49 -21.11
C ALA A 417 19.89 8.81 -21.43
N ASP A 418 20.67 9.19 -20.43
CA ASP A 418 22.09 9.48 -20.61
C ASP A 418 22.93 8.22 -20.89
N ALA A 419 22.54 7.08 -20.31
CA ALA A 419 23.18 5.80 -20.65
C ALA A 419 22.85 5.41 -22.10
N ALA A 420 21.59 5.59 -22.51
CA ALA A 420 21.16 5.36 -23.89
C ALA A 420 21.90 6.30 -24.87
N LYS A 421 22.02 7.59 -24.54
CA LYS A 421 22.77 8.58 -25.34
C LYS A 421 24.25 8.23 -25.46
N ALA A 422 24.85 7.74 -24.37
CA ALA A 422 26.24 7.29 -24.35
C ALA A 422 26.45 5.88 -24.93
N LYS A 423 25.38 5.20 -25.39
CA LYS A 423 25.39 3.80 -25.85
C LYS A 423 26.01 2.84 -24.81
N LYS A 424 25.73 3.08 -23.53
CA LYS A 424 26.22 2.27 -22.40
C LYS A 424 25.09 1.45 -21.80
N LYS A 425 25.43 0.26 -21.30
CA LYS A 425 24.55 -0.53 -20.44
C LYS A 425 24.33 0.19 -19.11
N VAL A 426 23.21 -0.08 -18.44
CA VAL A 426 22.90 0.51 -17.13
C VAL A 426 23.28 -0.48 -16.03
N MET A 427 24.11 -0.05 -15.08
CA MET A 427 24.39 -0.76 -13.83
C MET A 427 23.80 0.02 -12.66
N VAL A 428 22.84 -0.54 -11.95
CA VAL A 428 22.24 0.05 -10.75
C VAL A 428 22.82 -0.61 -9.51
N LEU A 429 23.56 0.17 -8.72
CA LEU A 429 24.04 -0.21 -7.40
C LEU A 429 22.91 -0.04 -6.37
N MET A 430 22.35 -1.17 -5.95
CA MET A 430 21.29 -1.27 -4.96
C MET A 430 21.83 -1.03 -3.56
N GLY A 431 21.42 0.09 -2.99
CA GLY A 431 21.80 0.51 -1.65
C GLY A 431 20.90 0.00 -0.54
N SER A 432 21.39 0.17 0.68
CA SER A 432 20.67 0.03 1.95
C SER A 432 20.47 1.42 2.58
N ARG A 433 20.19 1.47 3.88
CA ARG A 433 20.22 2.73 4.62
C ARG A 433 21.64 3.28 4.59
N VAL A 434 21.81 4.60 4.43
CA VAL A 434 23.15 5.23 4.30
C VAL A 434 24.12 4.77 5.40
N ASN A 435 23.65 4.66 6.65
CA ASN A 435 24.46 4.22 7.79
C ASN A 435 24.58 2.69 7.93
N SER A 436 24.18 1.93 6.92
CA SER A 436 24.14 0.46 6.91
C SER A 436 24.71 -0.10 5.60
N GLU A 437 25.62 0.65 4.98
CA GLU A 437 26.35 0.27 3.76
C GLU A 437 27.86 0.23 4.00
N PRO A 438 28.36 -0.64 4.90
CA PRO A 438 29.80 -0.77 5.10
C PRO A 438 30.47 -1.17 3.78
N ASN A 439 31.63 -0.57 3.51
CA ASN A 439 32.48 -0.84 2.35
C ASN A 439 31.83 -0.55 0.99
N PHE A 440 30.84 0.35 0.93
CA PHE A 440 30.16 0.70 -0.32
C PHE A 440 31.10 1.29 -1.37
N GLU A 441 32.05 2.13 -0.95
CA GLU A 441 33.00 2.76 -1.88
C GLU A 441 33.90 1.70 -2.54
N GLU A 442 34.43 0.78 -1.74
CA GLU A 442 35.29 -0.32 -2.18
C GLU A 442 34.53 -1.28 -3.08
N PHE A 443 33.30 -1.64 -2.70
CA PHE A 443 32.40 -2.43 -3.53
C PHE A 443 32.10 -1.75 -4.87
N SER A 444 31.83 -0.44 -4.87
CA SER A 444 31.53 0.30 -6.09
C SER A 444 32.73 0.32 -7.02
N LYS A 445 33.94 0.56 -6.49
CA LYS A 445 35.18 0.50 -7.27
C LYS A 445 35.42 -0.89 -7.86
N TYR A 446 35.20 -1.94 -7.07
CA TYR A 446 35.26 -3.33 -7.56
C TYR A 446 34.27 -3.58 -8.72
N VAL A 447 33.00 -3.23 -8.55
CA VAL A 447 31.99 -3.40 -9.62
C VAL A 447 32.35 -2.57 -10.86
N MET A 448 32.90 -1.38 -10.68
CA MET A 448 33.39 -0.56 -11.80
C MET A 448 34.60 -1.19 -12.49
N LYS A 449 35.48 -1.87 -11.75
CA LYS A 449 36.64 -2.58 -12.27
C LYS A 449 36.24 -3.84 -13.06
N GLU A 450 35.38 -4.68 -12.49
CA GLU A 450 34.99 -5.97 -13.10
C GLU A 450 34.11 -5.78 -14.34
N TYR A 451 33.15 -4.86 -14.28
CA TYR A 451 32.18 -4.65 -15.37
C TYR A 451 32.62 -3.59 -16.38
N GLY A 452 33.48 -2.65 -15.98
CA GLY A 452 34.18 -1.74 -16.87
C GLY A 452 33.36 -0.62 -17.52
N SER A 453 34.01 0.12 -18.42
CA SER A 453 33.51 1.38 -18.99
C SER A 453 32.31 1.23 -19.93
N GLY A 454 31.94 0.01 -20.32
CA GLY A 454 30.74 -0.31 -21.10
C GLY A 454 29.43 -0.05 -20.34
N TYR A 455 29.51 0.15 -19.02
CA TYR A 455 28.37 0.50 -18.17
C TYR A 455 28.39 1.97 -17.78
N MET A 456 27.19 2.50 -17.52
CA MET A 456 26.97 3.72 -16.77
C MET A 456 26.38 3.34 -15.41
N TYR A 457 26.98 3.88 -14.35
CA TYR A 457 26.70 3.48 -12.98
C TYR A 457 25.71 4.45 -12.34
N TYR A 458 24.69 3.86 -11.73
CA TYR A 458 23.64 4.55 -11.01
C TYR A 458 23.58 3.99 -9.58
N TYR A 459 23.21 4.81 -8.60
CA TYR A 459 22.98 4.37 -7.24
C TYR A 459 21.49 4.50 -6.90
N LYS A 460 20.93 3.45 -6.31
CA LYS A 460 19.56 3.46 -5.79
C LYS A 460 19.55 3.23 -4.29
N GLY A 461 19.54 4.31 -3.52
CA GLY A 461 19.51 4.26 -2.06
C GLY A 461 18.16 3.81 -1.46
N HIS A 462 18.19 3.45 -0.16
CA HIS A 462 17.00 3.01 0.56
C HIS A 462 16.06 4.20 0.87
N PRO A 463 14.73 4.08 0.65
CA PRO A 463 13.84 5.25 0.77
C PRO A 463 13.63 5.79 2.20
N ALA A 464 14.10 5.07 3.24
CA ALA A 464 14.08 5.57 4.62
C ALA A 464 15.22 6.56 4.93
N THR A 465 16.27 6.58 4.11
CA THR A 465 17.40 7.51 4.21
C THR A 465 17.65 8.09 2.82
N PRO A 466 16.76 8.95 2.30
CA PRO A 466 16.86 9.44 0.92
C PRO A 466 18.19 10.15 0.68
N THR A 467 18.92 9.79 -0.39
CA THR A 467 20.28 10.26 -0.68
C THR A 467 20.43 11.78 -0.55
N LYS A 468 19.45 12.54 -1.04
CA LYS A 468 19.41 14.01 -0.99
C LYS A 468 19.49 14.65 0.39
N LEU A 469 19.29 13.88 1.47
CA LEU A 469 19.37 14.34 2.85
C LEU A 469 20.72 14.03 3.50
N TYR A 470 21.64 13.39 2.77
CA TYR A 470 22.93 12.91 3.25
C TYR A 470 24.04 13.46 2.33
N PRO A 471 24.50 14.71 2.55
CA PRO A 471 25.50 15.36 1.70
C PRO A 471 26.79 14.54 1.53
N GLU A 472 27.20 13.82 2.56
CA GLU A 472 28.35 12.91 2.54
C GLU A 472 28.17 11.76 1.55
N LYS A 473 26.94 11.23 1.43
CA LYS A 473 26.64 10.20 0.43
C LYS A 473 26.65 10.78 -0.97
N GLN A 474 26.11 12.00 -1.16
CA GLN A 474 26.16 12.68 -2.45
C GLN A 474 27.60 12.92 -2.90
N ALA A 475 28.46 13.43 -2.00
CA ALA A 475 29.88 13.63 -2.26
C ALA A 475 30.59 12.30 -2.59
N GLN A 476 30.27 11.21 -1.90
CA GLN A 476 30.79 9.87 -2.22
C GLN A 476 30.40 9.43 -3.64
N LEU A 477 29.14 9.61 -4.03
CA LEU A 477 28.65 9.25 -5.37
C LEU A 477 29.30 10.12 -6.46
N ASP A 478 29.41 11.43 -6.22
CA ASP A 478 30.04 12.36 -7.14
C ASP A 478 31.53 12.02 -7.35
N LYS A 479 32.26 11.73 -6.26
CA LYS A 479 33.66 11.28 -6.31
C LYS A 479 33.84 10.01 -7.16
N LEU A 480 32.88 9.11 -7.12
CA LEU A 480 32.88 7.86 -7.89
C LEU A 480 32.30 8.01 -9.30
N GLY A 481 31.74 9.17 -9.65
CA GLY A 481 31.04 9.39 -10.92
C GLY A 481 29.75 8.55 -11.06
N ILE A 482 29.13 8.19 -9.93
CA ILE A 482 27.91 7.38 -9.87
C ILE A 482 26.70 8.30 -9.75
N ARG A 483 25.66 8.05 -10.54
CA ARG A 483 24.49 8.93 -10.63
C ARG A 483 23.39 8.51 -9.67
N ASP A 484 22.92 9.44 -8.84
CA ASP A 484 21.85 9.15 -7.89
C ASP A 484 20.49 8.96 -8.60
N VAL A 485 19.79 7.88 -8.24
CA VAL A 485 18.40 7.64 -8.58
C VAL A 485 17.57 7.91 -7.33
N GLU A 486 16.59 8.81 -7.46
CA GLU A 486 15.73 9.27 -6.37
C GLU A 486 15.24 8.10 -5.51
N SER A 487 15.70 8.07 -4.26
CA SER A 487 15.54 6.92 -3.37
C SER A 487 14.07 6.59 -3.10
N SER A 488 13.16 7.57 -3.24
CA SER A 488 11.72 7.36 -3.05
C SER A 488 11.03 6.53 -4.13
N ILE A 489 11.63 6.36 -5.31
CA ILE A 489 11.13 5.44 -6.34
C ILE A 489 11.32 3.99 -5.86
N ALA A 490 10.30 3.16 -6.00
CA ALA A 490 10.40 1.74 -5.67
C ALA A 490 11.29 1.02 -6.69
N ALA A 491 12.24 0.20 -6.21
CA ALA A 491 13.22 -0.44 -7.07
C ALA A 491 12.55 -1.47 -8.02
N GLU A 492 11.43 -2.09 -7.59
CA GLU A 492 10.65 -3.03 -8.41
C GLU A 492 10.13 -2.38 -9.69
N LEU A 493 9.76 -1.11 -9.62
CA LEU A 493 9.28 -0.36 -10.78
C LEU A 493 10.41 -0.13 -11.78
N ILE A 494 11.62 0.15 -11.30
CA ILE A 494 12.79 0.33 -12.15
C ILE A 494 13.05 -0.96 -12.92
N LEU A 495 13.15 -2.08 -12.22
CA LEU A 495 13.48 -3.37 -12.82
C LEU A 495 12.35 -3.92 -13.71
N PHE A 496 11.09 -3.59 -13.43
CA PHE A 496 9.98 -3.98 -14.30
C PHE A 496 9.95 -3.16 -15.60
N PHE A 497 10.08 -1.84 -15.51
CA PHE A 497 9.98 -0.96 -16.69
C PHE A 497 11.29 -0.86 -17.48
N TYR A 498 12.41 -1.25 -16.89
CA TYR A 498 13.71 -1.35 -17.55
C TYR A 498 14.32 -2.75 -17.32
N PRO A 499 13.82 -3.79 -18.00
CA PRO A 499 14.29 -5.17 -17.79
C PRO A 499 15.77 -5.38 -18.16
N ASP A 500 16.33 -4.51 -19.00
CA ASP A 500 17.71 -4.58 -19.49
C ASP A 500 18.75 -3.96 -18.56
N VAL A 501 18.35 -3.47 -17.38
CA VAL A 501 19.30 -2.94 -16.39
C VAL A 501 19.97 -4.07 -15.64
N TYR A 502 21.25 -3.89 -15.36
CA TYR A 502 22.04 -4.77 -14.52
C TYR A 502 22.03 -4.25 -13.09
N VAL A 503 22.11 -5.15 -12.11
CA VAL A 503 22.00 -4.81 -10.69
C VAL A 503 23.11 -5.46 -9.87
N SER A 504 23.77 -4.65 -9.05
CA SER A 504 24.75 -5.08 -8.05
C SER A 504 24.40 -4.43 -6.70
N GLY A 505 24.86 -4.99 -5.59
CA GLY A 505 24.71 -4.40 -4.25
C GLY A 505 23.93 -5.29 -3.29
N MET A 506 23.21 -4.68 -2.37
CA MET A 506 22.47 -5.43 -1.36
C MET A 506 21.07 -5.81 -1.86
N SER A 507 20.67 -7.06 -1.60
CA SER A 507 19.30 -7.50 -1.87
C SER A 507 18.32 -6.85 -0.87
N ASN A 508 17.10 -6.61 -1.33
CA ASN A 508 16.00 -6.19 -0.47
C ASN A 508 14.73 -6.94 -0.87
N SER A 509 13.81 -7.17 0.07
CA SER A 509 12.66 -8.07 -0.12
C SER A 509 11.70 -7.67 -1.21
N THR A 510 11.69 -6.36 -1.48
CA THR A 510 10.98 -5.69 -2.55
C THR A 510 11.34 -6.26 -3.93
N LEU A 511 12.61 -6.62 -4.18
CA LEU A 511 13.10 -6.95 -5.53
C LEU A 511 12.98 -8.43 -5.98
N ASN A 512 12.35 -9.31 -5.21
CA ASN A 512 12.37 -10.76 -5.46
C ASN A 512 11.88 -11.21 -6.84
N GLY A 513 10.79 -10.60 -7.30
CA GLY A 513 10.17 -10.91 -8.58
C GLY A 513 10.82 -10.16 -9.74
N SER A 514 11.76 -9.28 -9.44
CA SER A 514 12.33 -8.33 -10.38
C SER A 514 13.78 -8.65 -10.73
N TYR A 515 14.47 -9.48 -9.93
CA TYR A 515 15.78 -10.01 -10.30
C TYR A 515 15.65 -11.02 -11.44
N THR A 516 16.48 -10.83 -12.46
CA THR A 516 16.58 -11.67 -13.64
C THR A 516 17.97 -12.31 -13.71
N ALA A 517 18.01 -13.57 -14.15
CA ALA A 517 19.26 -14.27 -14.39
C ALA A 517 20.07 -13.54 -15.48
N GLY A 518 21.39 -13.43 -15.30
CA GLY A 518 22.28 -12.74 -16.24
C GLY A 518 22.36 -11.21 -16.05
N HIS A 519 21.37 -10.57 -15.43
CA HIS A 519 21.41 -9.14 -15.09
C HIS A 519 21.63 -8.88 -13.59
N THR A 520 21.54 -9.91 -12.75
CA THR A 520 21.92 -9.84 -11.33
C THR A 520 23.41 -10.18 -11.20
N CYS A 521 24.19 -9.21 -10.76
CA CYS A 521 25.65 -9.19 -10.86
C CYS A 521 26.30 -9.53 -9.51
N ALA A 522 26.81 -8.55 -8.77
CA ALA A 522 27.55 -8.77 -7.53
C ALA A 522 26.72 -8.44 -6.27
N TYR A 523 26.82 -9.26 -5.23
CA TYR A 523 26.22 -9.03 -3.92
C TYR A 523 27.22 -8.42 -2.94
N LEU A 524 26.79 -7.42 -2.15
CA LEU A 524 27.62 -6.80 -1.11
C LEU A 524 27.34 -7.36 0.28
N GLY A 525 28.38 -7.86 0.96
CA GLY A 525 28.41 -7.99 2.41
C GLY A 525 28.08 -9.37 2.97
N THR A 526 28.11 -10.42 2.15
CA THR A 526 27.89 -11.81 2.61
C THR A 526 28.64 -12.80 1.72
N ARG A 527 29.17 -13.87 2.32
CA ARG A 527 29.86 -14.97 1.63
C ARG A 527 28.90 -15.81 0.78
N LEU A 528 29.40 -16.41 -0.30
CA LEU A 528 28.66 -17.31 -1.20
C LEU A 528 28.00 -18.48 -0.45
N ALA A 529 28.67 -19.05 0.56
CA ALA A 529 28.13 -20.12 1.41
C ALA A 529 26.82 -19.75 2.12
N ASN A 530 26.51 -18.46 2.23
CA ASN A 530 25.28 -17.96 2.85
C ASN A 530 24.26 -17.44 1.81
N LYS A 531 24.42 -17.76 0.52
CA LYS A 531 23.52 -17.28 -0.55
C LYS A 531 22.04 -17.61 -0.30
N ASP A 532 21.75 -18.73 0.34
CA ASP A 532 20.36 -19.15 0.62
C ASP A 532 19.68 -18.28 1.69
N LYS A 533 20.45 -17.50 2.45
CA LYS A 533 19.94 -16.47 3.37
C LYS A 533 19.62 -15.15 2.66
N ILE A 534 20.01 -15.04 1.39
CA ILE A 534 19.83 -13.85 0.56
C ILE A 534 18.66 -14.06 -0.37
N ILE A 535 17.89 -12.99 -0.57
CA ILE A 535 16.74 -13.02 -1.44
C ILE A 535 17.20 -13.11 -2.89
N ARG A 536 16.84 -14.22 -3.56
CA ARG A 536 17.34 -14.60 -4.88
C ARG A 536 18.87 -14.71 -4.92
N GLY A 537 19.49 -15.15 -3.83
CA GLY A 537 20.94 -15.31 -3.73
C GLY A 537 21.51 -16.17 -4.86
N GLU A 538 20.75 -17.15 -5.33
CA GLU A 538 21.12 -18.02 -6.46
C GLU A 538 21.31 -17.27 -7.79
N LEU A 539 20.74 -16.07 -7.95
CA LEU A 539 20.88 -15.25 -9.15
C LEU A 539 22.12 -14.36 -9.15
N PHE A 540 22.70 -14.07 -7.97
CA PHE A 540 23.92 -13.29 -7.89
C PHE A 540 25.10 -14.11 -8.41
N ARG A 541 25.89 -13.51 -9.28
CA ARG A 541 27.06 -14.14 -9.92
C ARG A 541 28.30 -14.06 -9.04
N GLU A 542 28.40 -13.00 -8.23
CA GLU A 542 29.57 -12.69 -7.41
C GLU A 542 29.12 -12.30 -6.00
N PHE A 543 29.90 -12.68 -5.00
CA PHE A 543 29.70 -12.30 -3.60
C PHE A 543 30.95 -11.58 -3.09
N PHE A 544 30.79 -10.34 -2.66
CA PHE A 544 31.87 -9.45 -2.24
C PHE A 544 31.85 -9.24 -0.72
N THR A 545 32.95 -9.56 -0.05
CA THR A 545 33.09 -9.39 1.41
C THR A 545 34.46 -8.85 1.81
N LYS A 546 34.50 -8.09 2.91
CA LYS A 546 35.78 -7.72 3.52
C LYS A 546 36.44 -8.95 4.14
N ILE A 547 37.74 -9.11 3.91
CA ILE A 547 38.53 -10.15 4.55
C ILE A 547 38.88 -9.68 5.96
N THR A 548 38.69 -10.56 6.94
CA THR A 548 39.00 -10.31 8.36
C THR A 548 39.95 -11.40 8.88
N GLY A 549 40.47 -11.23 10.10
CA GLY A 549 41.35 -12.23 10.73
C GLY A 549 40.70 -13.62 10.89
N ASP A 550 39.38 -13.68 10.91
CA ASP A 550 38.59 -14.91 11.06
C ASP A 550 38.50 -15.76 9.77
N TYR A 551 39.02 -15.26 8.64
CA TYR A 551 39.06 -16.02 7.39
C TYR A 551 40.10 -17.14 7.44
N GLU A 552 39.90 -18.13 6.59
CA GLU A 552 40.81 -19.26 6.42
C GLU A 552 42.22 -18.79 6.01
N ASP A 553 43.27 -19.42 6.56
CA ASP A 553 44.66 -19.05 6.25
C ASP A 553 44.97 -19.15 4.74
N SER A 554 44.32 -20.08 4.04
CA SER A 554 44.41 -20.25 2.58
C SER A 554 43.90 -19.06 1.78
N ILE A 555 43.03 -18.22 2.36
CA ILE A 555 42.58 -16.95 1.76
C ILE A 555 43.47 -15.80 2.23
N LYS A 556 43.79 -15.73 3.52
CA LYS A 556 44.61 -14.64 4.08
C LYS A 556 46.00 -14.59 3.44
N VAL A 557 46.61 -15.74 3.15
CA VAL A 557 47.93 -15.82 2.48
C VAL A 557 47.93 -15.26 1.05
N LEU A 558 46.76 -15.06 0.43
CA LEU A 558 46.64 -14.43 -0.89
C LEU A 558 46.75 -12.89 -0.81
N CYS A 559 46.58 -12.30 0.37
CA CYS A 559 46.63 -10.86 0.63
C CYS A 559 48.06 -10.39 0.96
N LYS A 560 49.08 -10.91 0.26
CA LYS A 560 50.50 -10.74 0.62
C LYS A 560 50.95 -9.28 0.68
N ASP A 561 50.35 -8.43 -0.15
CA ASP A 561 50.66 -7.01 -0.24
C ASP A 561 49.91 -6.14 0.79
N ASP A 562 49.00 -6.74 1.57
CA ASP A 562 48.26 -6.12 2.67
C ASP A 562 48.14 -7.09 3.87
N PRO A 563 49.23 -7.32 4.63
CA PRO A 563 49.21 -8.20 5.80
C PRO A 563 48.22 -7.73 6.90
N SER A 564 47.84 -6.45 6.89
CA SER A 564 46.86 -5.88 7.82
C SER A 564 45.41 -6.21 7.46
N LEU A 565 45.18 -6.68 6.21
CA LEU A 565 43.88 -6.94 5.61
C LEU A 565 42.96 -5.70 5.56
N GLU A 566 43.49 -4.50 5.79
CA GLU A 566 42.71 -3.26 5.86
C GLU A 566 41.97 -2.99 4.54
N HIS A 567 42.62 -3.32 3.43
CA HIS A 567 42.22 -3.01 2.07
C HIS A 567 41.85 -4.24 1.25
N SER A 568 41.84 -5.43 1.86
CA SER A 568 41.67 -6.72 1.18
C SER A 568 40.23 -7.23 1.24
N TYR A 569 39.70 -7.59 0.07
CA TYR A 569 38.33 -8.07 -0.11
C TYR A 569 38.30 -9.37 -0.90
N LEU A 570 37.43 -10.29 -0.49
CA LEU A 570 37.18 -11.55 -1.18
C LEU A 570 36.01 -11.37 -2.14
N VAL A 571 36.17 -11.94 -3.34
CA VAL A 571 35.12 -12.15 -4.32
C VAL A 571 34.95 -13.65 -4.52
N GLU A 572 33.77 -14.18 -4.26
CA GLU A 572 33.43 -15.57 -4.54
C GLU A 572 32.49 -15.65 -5.74
N TYR A 573 32.82 -16.50 -6.72
CA TYR A 573 32.03 -16.63 -7.94
C TYR A 573 31.03 -17.79 -7.84
N ASN A 574 29.75 -17.50 -8.05
CA ASN A 574 28.66 -18.49 -8.08
C ASN A 574 28.59 -19.15 -9.47
N THR A 575 29.55 -20.02 -9.76
CA THR A 575 29.63 -20.75 -11.03
C THR A 575 29.44 -22.26 -10.82
N LYS A 576 29.14 -22.99 -11.91
CA LYS A 576 29.05 -24.46 -11.87
C LYS A 576 30.41 -25.14 -12.03
N ASP A 577 31.43 -24.39 -12.45
CA ASP A 577 32.67 -24.96 -13.03
C ASP A 577 33.86 -24.97 -12.05
N GLY A 578 33.68 -24.55 -10.79
CA GLY A 578 34.69 -24.67 -9.73
C GLY A 578 34.63 -23.57 -8.66
N ASP A 579 35.41 -23.76 -7.59
CA ASP A 579 35.63 -22.78 -6.51
C ASP A 579 36.57 -21.66 -7.00
N HIS A 580 36.09 -20.84 -7.94
CA HIS A 580 36.79 -19.63 -8.38
C HIS A 580 36.61 -18.52 -7.33
N ILE A 581 37.70 -17.84 -7.00
CA ILE A 581 37.68 -16.64 -6.14
C ILE A 581 38.54 -15.53 -6.74
N ALA A 582 38.39 -14.32 -6.23
CA ALA A 582 39.35 -13.25 -6.46
C ALA A 582 39.63 -12.46 -5.19
N ILE A 583 40.83 -11.88 -5.12
CA ILE A 583 41.21 -10.91 -4.10
C ILE A 583 41.21 -9.53 -4.74
N TYR A 584 40.39 -8.64 -4.20
CA TYR A 584 40.35 -7.24 -4.57
C TYR A 584 41.08 -6.39 -3.53
N ASP A 585 42.15 -5.72 -3.95
CA ASP A 585 42.85 -4.72 -3.15
C ASP A 585 42.28 -3.34 -3.47
N SER A 586 41.61 -2.74 -2.48
CA SER A 586 40.96 -1.45 -2.62
C SER A 586 41.91 -0.23 -2.66
N LYS A 587 43.15 -0.38 -2.17
CA LYS A 587 44.18 0.66 -2.19
C LYS A 587 44.89 0.68 -3.53
N ALA A 588 45.29 -0.49 -4.04
CA ALA A 588 45.90 -0.63 -5.36
C ALA A 588 44.87 -0.60 -6.50
N ASN A 589 43.59 -0.82 -6.20
CA ASN A 589 42.51 -1.01 -7.18
C ASN A 589 42.83 -2.13 -8.19
N THR A 590 43.34 -3.24 -7.66
CA THR A 590 43.72 -4.45 -8.40
C THR A 590 42.79 -5.60 -8.03
N LEU A 591 42.50 -6.46 -9.01
CA LEU A 591 41.72 -7.67 -8.84
C LEU A 591 42.55 -8.84 -9.35
N THR A 592 42.84 -9.80 -8.47
CA THR A 592 43.61 -11.00 -8.82
C THR A 592 42.71 -12.21 -8.69
N LYS A 593 42.55 -12.99 -9.77
CA LYS A 593 41.68 -14.18 -9.81
C LYS A 593 42.48 -15.44 -9.46
N TYR A 594 41.82 -16.39 -8.82
CA TYR A 594 42.41 -17.64 -8.37
C TYR A 594 41.44 -18.81 -8.56
N ILE A 595 42.02 -19.99 -8.82
CA ILE A 595 41.32 -21.28 -8.91
C ILE A 595 41.75 -22.15 -7.74
N LYS A 596 40.79 -22.80 -7.08
CA LYS A 596 41.09 -23.77 -6.03
C LYS A 596 41.75 -25.03 -6.59
N LYS A 597 42.83 -25.47 -5.94
CA LYS A 597 43.59 -26.70 -6.21
C LYS A 597 43.86 -27.42 -4.90
N GLY A 598 43.08 -28.48 -4.64
CA GLY A 598 43.07 -29.15 -3.34
C GLY A 598 42.66 -28.18 -2.22
N ASP A 599 43.52 -28.02 -1.23
CA ASP A 599 43.32 -27.11 -0.08
C ASP A 599 43.93 -25.71 -0.30
N SER A 600 44.43 -25.43 -1.50
CA SER A 600 45.11 -24.17 -1.85
C SER A 600 44.47 -23.45 -3.03
N TYR A 601 44.93 -22.23 -3.32
CA TYR A 601 44.49 -21.43 -4.46
C TYR A 601 45.68 -21.05 -5.34
N GLU A 602 45.58 -21.30 -6.64
CA GLU A 602 46.56 -20.90 -7.65
C GLU A 602 46.03 -19.69 -8.42
N LYS A 603 46.92 -18.76 -8.74
CA LYS A 603 46.57 -17.56 -9.52
C LYS A 603 46.21 -17.97 -10.95
N GLU A 604 45.11 -17.41 -11.47
CA GLU A 604 44.69 -17.57 -12.88
C GLU A 604 45.61 -16.89 -13.87
#